data_AF-A0AAV4GQG9-F1
#
_entry.id   AF-A0AAV4GQG9-F1
#
_cell.length_a   1.000
_cell.length_b   1.000
_cell.length_c   1.000
_cell.angle_alpha   90.00
_cell.angle_beta   90.00
_cell.angle_gamma   90.00
#
_symmetry.space_group_name_H-M   'P 1'
#
loop_
_entity.id
_entity.type
_entity.pdbx_description
1 polymer ?
#
loop_
_entity_poly.entity_id
_entity_poly.type
_entity_poly.pdbx_seq_one_letter_code
_entity_poly.pdbx_strand_id
1 'polypeptide(L)'
;MPPGLIYLAEPTSEALTKELEKAIEDRIAGRQPDPFELHKRIKTLYSWRHVASRTESVYHTVQDTPLPDLSTRLQHFRQCGPVSGKLFMLTAILNLVWLLVLQYIWPAESIEPAEHFGDVKGCLPNLSQNDHTASSKLQSRVSSNTPRKL
;
A
#
# COMPACT_ATOMS: atom_id res chain seq x y z
N MET A 1 14.94 5.06 7.61
CA MET A 1 15.30 3.68 7.20
C MET A 1 16.67 3.34 7.79
N PRO A 2 16.98 2.09 8.17
CA PRO A 2 18.27 1.76 8.76
C PRO A 2 19.41 1.96 7.75
N PRO A 3 20.51 2.60 8.17
CA PRO A 3 21.66 2.84 7.29
C PRO A 3 22.33 1.51 6.90
N GLY A 4 22.77 1.41 5.64
CA GLY A 4 23.49 0.25 5.09
C GLY A 4 22.63 -0.93 4.64
N LEU A 5 21.29 -0.80 4.65
CA LEU A 5 20.38 -1.86 4.22
C LEU A 5 20.14 -1.86 2.70
N ILE A 6 20.11 -0.68 2.09
CA ILE A 6 19.84 -0.49 0.67
C ILE A 6 20.74 0.62 0.12
N TYR A 7 21.11 0.50 -1.15
CA TYR A 7 21.77 1.55 -1.91
C TYR A 7 20.67 2.40 -2.56
N LEU A 8 20.59 3.67 -2.18
CA LEU A 8 19.64 4.62 -2.76
C LEU A 8 20.33 5.38 -3.87
N ALA A 9 19.75 5.32 -5.06
CA ALA A 9 20.20 6.09 -6.21
C ALA A 9 19.14 7.13 -6.58
N GLU A 10 19.58 8.24 -7.16
CA GLU A 10 18.67 9.14 -7.88
C GLU A 10 18.03 8.40 -9.06
N PRO A 11 16.81 8.78 -9.48
CA PRO A 11 16.07 8.11 -10.55
C PRO A 11 16.63 8.43 -11.96
N THR A 12 17.95 8.29 -12.13
CA THR A 12 18.70 8.49 -13.37
C THR A 12 19.40 7.18 -13.71
N SER A 13 19.42 6.80 -14.99
CA SER A 13 20.04 5.53 -15.44
C SER A 13 21.49 5.40 -14.97
N GLU A 14 22.28 6.46 -15.10
CA GLU A 14 23.70 6.49 -14.70
C GLU A 14 23.91 6.34 -13.19
N ALA A 15 23.01 6.93 -12.39
CA ALA A 15 23.06 6.82 -10.93
C ALA A 15 22.71 5.41 -10.46
N LEU A 16 21.72 4.77 -11.11
CA LEU A 16 21.34 3.38 -10.83
C LEU A 16 22.46 2.41 -11.17
N THR A 17 23.11 2.55 -12.33
CA THR A 17 24.24 1.67 -12.71
C THR A 17 25.41 1.83 -11.76
N LYS A 18 25.74 3.07 -11.38
CA LYS A 18 26.83 3.35 -10.44
C LYS A 18 26.60 2.76 -9.04
N GLU A 19 25.41 2.95 -8.48
CA GLU A 19 25.10 2.36 -7.15
C GLU A 19 24.96 0.84 -7.21
N LEU A 20 24.52 0.27 -8.34
CA LEU A 20 24.51 -1.18 -8.55
C LEU A 20 25.93 -1.76 -8.62
N GLU A 21 26.83 -1.15 -9.39
CA GLU A 21 28.24 -1.56 -9.47
C GLU A 21 28.89 -1.53 -8.08
N LYS A 22 28.67 -0.45 -7.33
CA LYS A 22 29.13 -0.32 -5.93
C LYS A 22 28.56 -1.40 -5.02
N ALA A 23 27.27 -1.76 -5.16
CA ALA A 23 26.66 -2.83 -4.40
C ALA A 23 27.28 -4.21 -4.71
N ILE A 24 27.66 -4.45 -5.97
CA ILE A 24 28.37 -5.67 -6.40
C ILE A 24 29.78 -5.69 -5.81
N GLU A 25 30.52 -4.59 -5.91
CA GLU A 25 31.86 -4.48 -5.32
C GLU A 25 31.86 -4.71 -3.82
N ASP A 26 30.89 -4.14 -3.09
CA ASP A 26 30.74 -4.31 -1.64
C ASP A 26 30.38 -5.76 -1.27
N ARG A 27 29.63 -6.46 -2.13
CA ARG A 27 29.32 -7.88 -1.96
C ARG A 27 30.56 -8.75 -2.17
N ILE A 28 31.35 -8.48 -3.21
CA ILE A 28 32.60 -9.21 -3.51
C ILE A 28 33.64 -8.95 -2.41
N ALA A 29 33.75 -7.71 -1.92
CA ALA A 29 34.68 -7.31 -0.87
C ALA A 29 34.27 -7.80 0.54
N GLY A 30 33.14 -8.48 0.69
CA GLY A 30 32.67 -9.01 1.98
C GLY A 30 32.27 -7.93 3.00
N ARG A 31 32.00 -6.69 2.55
CA ARG A 31 31.62 -5.56 3.42
C ARG A 31 30.16 -5.59 3.88
N GLN A 32 29.40 -6.58 3.44
CA GLN A 32 27.97 -6.73 3.73
C GLN A 32 27.74 -7.49 5.06
N PRO A 33 26.78 -7.04 5.88
CA PRO A 33 26.42 -7.74 7.11
C PRO A 33 25.84 -9.13 6.83
N ASP A 34 25.89 -10.00 7.84
CA ASP A 34 25.32 -11.35 7.77
C ASP A 34 23.84 -11.32 7.32
N PRO A 35 23.43 -12.16 6.35
CA PRO A 35 22.05 -12.17 5.84
C PRO A 35 20.97 -12.36 6.91
N PHE A 36 21.23 -13.11 7.99
CA PHE A 36 20.26 -13.30 9.06
C PHE A 36 20.08 -12.04 9.90
N GLU A 37 21.16 -11.31 10.20
CA GLU A 37 21.06 -10.02 10.87
C GLU A 37 20.28 -9.00 10.03
N LEU A 38 20.53 -8.97 8.72
CA LEU A 38 19.83 -8.10 7.79
C LEU A 38 18.32 -8.39 7.78
N HIS A 39 17.95 -9.68 7.68
CA HIS A 39 16.56 -10.10 7.73
C HIS A 39 15.87 -9.71 9.04
N LYS A 40 16.55 -9.85 10.19
CA LYS A 40 16.03 -9.45 11.50
C LYS A 40 15.74 -7.94 11.57
N ARG A 41 16.62 -7.10 10.99
CA ARG A 41 16.42 -5.65 10.90
C ARG A 41 15.23 -5.32 10.00
N ILE A 42 15.11 -5.93 8.82
CA ILE A 42 14.00 -5.70 7.87
C ILE A 42 12.65 -6.05 8.50
N LYS A 43 12.58 -7.16 9.24
CA LYS A 43 11.36 -7.61 9.91
C LYS A 43 10.77 -6.56 10.87
N THR A 44 11.61 -5.71 11.46
CA THR A 44 11.13 -4.64 12.36
C THR A 44 10.58 -3.42 11.62
N LEU A 45 10.95 -3.23 10.34
CA LEU A 45 10.52 -2.09 9.54
C LEU A 45 9.15 -2.30 8.91
N TYR A 46 8.83 -3.54 8.57
CA TYR A 46 7.62 -3.90 7.85
C TYR A 46 6.65 -4.69 8.73
N SER A 47 5.50 -4.11 9.00
CA SER A 47 4.42 -4.77 9.71
C SER A 47 3.11 -4.50 8.98
N TRP A 48 2.48 -5.57 8.50
CA TRP A 48 1.19 -5.51 7.82
C TRP A 48 0.12 -4.80 8.65
N ARG A 49 0.16 -4.93 9.98
CA ARG A 49 -0.74 -4.22 10.90
C ARG A 49 -0.59 -2.71 10.81
N HIS A 50 0.65 -2.22 10.73
CA HIS A 50 0.94 -0.79 10.59
C HIS A 50 0.60 -0.25 9.19
N VAL A 51 0.71 -1.09 8.15
CA VAL A 51 0.27 -0.73 6.79
C VAL A 51 -1.25 -0.63 6.75
N ALA A 52 -1.95 -1.66 7.24
CA ALA A 52 -3.42 -1.70 7.30
C ALA A 52 -4.01 -0.50 8.05
N SER A 53 -3.49 -0.18 9.25
CA SER A 53 -3.97 0.96 10.04
C SER A 53 -3.80 2.31 9.33
N ARG A 54 -2.68 2.53 8.61
CA ARG A 54 -2.49 3.76 7.84
C ARG A 54 -3.40 3.82 6.63
N THR A 55 -3.56 2.70 5.95
CA THR A 55 -4.44 2.59 4.78
C THR A 55 -5.91 2.80 5.18
N GLU A 56 -6.36 2.23 6.30
CA GLU A 56 -7.69 2.44 6.88
C GLU A 56 -7.94 3.94 7.16
N SER A 57 -6.96 4.65 7.73
CA SER A 57 -7.08 6.10 7.94
C SER A 57 -7.28 6.88 6.63
N VAL A 58 -6.59 6.48 5.55
CA VAL A 58 -6.78 7.08 4.23
C VAL A 58 -8.17 6.76 3.69
N TYR A 59 -8.64 5.51 3.84
CA TYR A 59 -9.99 5.13 3.44
C TYR A 59 -11.07 5.94 4.16
N HIS A 60 -10.98 6.11 5.48
CA HIS A 60 -11.91 6.99 6.22
C HIS A 60 -11.86 8.42 5.68
N THR A 61 -10.66 8.97 5.48
CA THR A 61 -10.50 10.33 4.94
C THR A 61 -11.14 10.50 3.56
N VAL A 62 -10.98 9.50 2.68
CA VAL A 62 -11.56 9.52 1.33
C VAL A 62 -13.07 9.33 1.37
N GLN A 63 -13.59 8.50 2.28
CA GLN A 63 -15.04 8.32 2.45
C GLN A 63 -15.71 9.60 2.99
N ASP A 64 -15.06 10.32 3.90
CA ASP A 64 -15.55 11.59 4.44
C ASP A 64 -15.40 12.76 3.44
N THR A 65 -14.61 12.57 2.38
CA THR A 65 -14.46 13.58 1.33
C THR A 65 -15.70 13.55 0.43
N PRO A 66 -16.46 14.66 0.32
CA PRO A 66 -17.64 14.68 -0.54
C PRO A 66 -17.22 14.43 -1.99
N LEU A 67 -17.94 13.54 -2.68
CA LEU A 67 -17.70 13.33 -4.10
C LEU A 67 -17.91 14.68 -4.82
N PRO A 68 -16.95 15.12 -5.65
CA PRO A 68 -17.07 16.38 -6.34
C PRO A 68 -18.27 16.33 -7.27
N ASP A 69 -19.09 17.38 -7.20
CA ASP A 69 -20.24 17.52 -8.07
C ASP A 69 -19.83 17.49 -9.55
N LEU A 70 -20.73 17.04 -10.41
CA LEU A 70 -20.50 16.97 -11.86
C LEU A 70 -20.08 18.33 -12.42
N SER A 71 -20.61 19.42 -11.87
CA SER A 71 -20.24 20.79 -12.24
C SER A 71 -18.77 21.11 -11.91
N THR A 72 -18.29 20.71 -10.73
CA THR A 72 -16.90 20.87 -10.30
C THR A 72 -15.96 20.06 -11.17
N ARG A 73 -16.34 18.81 -11.50
CA ARG A 73 -15.58 17.95 -12.44
C ARG A 73 -15.48 18.59 -13.81
N LEU A 74 -16.59 19.13 -14.34
CA LEU A 74 -16.63 19.83 -15.63
C LEU A 74 -15.79 21.12 -15.63
N GLN A 75 -15.68 21.80 -14.50
CA GLN A 75 -14.89 23.02 -14.37
C GLN A 75 -13.37 22.76 -14.52
N HIS A 76 -12.86 21.63 -14.02
CA HIS A 76 -11.45 21.26 -14.22
C HIS A 76 -11.12 21.04 -15.69
N PHE A 77 -12.04 20.46 -16.48
CA PHE A 77 -11.81 20.23 -17.90
C PHE A 77 -11.75 21.51 -18.74
N ARG A 78 -12.28 22.63 -18.23
CA ARG A 78 -12.16 23.94 -18.88
C ARG A 78 -10.76 24.55 -18.77
N GLN A 79 -9.90 24.04 -17.89
CA GLN A 79 -8.53 24.55 -17.74
C GLN A 79 -7.56 23.97 -18.79
N CYS A 80 -7.96 22.93 -19.52
CA CYS A 80 -7.17 22.31 -20.59
C CYS A 80 -7.32 23.05 -21.94
N GLY A 81 -7.00 24.35 -21.98
CA GLY A 81 -6.85 25.13 -23.21
C GLY A 81 -8.13 25.29 -24.09
N PRO A 82 -8.09 26.18 -25.09
CA PRO A 82 -9.29 26.57 -25.86
C PRO A 82 -9.85 25.45 -26.77
N VAL A 83 -9.00 24.58 -27.31
CA VAL A 83 -9.41 23.49 -28.23
C VAL A 83 -9.66 22.18 -27.47
N SER A 84 -8.72 21.76 -26.62
CA SER A 84 -8.84 20.51 -25.86
C SER A 84 -10.00 20.55 -24.85
N GLY A 85 -10.28 21.71 -24.23
CA GLY A 85 -11.44 21.87 -23.35
C GLY A 85 -12.79 21.65 -24.03
N LYS A 86 -12.94 22.03 -25.32
CA LYS A 86 -14.18 21.80 -26.09
C LYS A 86 -14.40 20.32 -26.39
N LEU A 87 -13.34 19.58 -26.77
CA LEU A 87 -13.41 18.14 -26.97
C LEU A 87 -13.74 17.42 -25.67
N PHE A 88 -13.10 17.80 -24.57
CA PHE A 88 -13.35 17.18 -23.28
C PHE A 88 -14.79 17.40 -22.80
N MET A 89 -15.33 18.61 -23.00
CA MET A 89 -16.75 18.91 -22.74
C MET A 89 -17.69 18.00 -23.53
N LEU A 90 -17.43 17.82 -24.85
CA LEU A 90 -18.22 16.93 -25.68
C LEU A 90 -18.16 15.48 -25.17
N THR A 91 -16.96 14.99 -24.83
CA THR A 91 -16.76 13.65 -24.26
C THR A 91 -17.47 13.48 -22.92
N ALA A 92 -17.44 14.49 -22.04
CA ALA A 92 -18.10 14.44 -20.75
C ALA A 92 -19.63 14.38 -20.89
N ILE A 93 -20.20 15.15 -21.82
CA ILE A 93 -21.63 15.09 -22.15
C ILE A 93 -21.99 13.72 -22.73
N LEU A 94 -21.20 13.21 -23.67
CA LEU A 94 -21.42 11.88 -24.24
C LEU A 94 -21.37 10.79 -23.16
N ASN A 95 -20.41 10.86 -22.24
CA ASN A 95 -20.29 9.94 -21.13
C ASN A 95 -21.49 10.04 -20.17
N LEU A 96 -22.02 11.24 -19.92
CA LEU A 96 -23.20 11.45 -19.09
C LEU A 96 -24.46 10.87 -19.76
N VAL A 97 -24.65 11.11 -21.06
CA VAL A 97 -25.76 10.53 -21.83
C VAL A 97 -25.65 9.01 -21.84
N TRP A 98 -24.44 8.48 -22.05
CA TRP A 98 -24.18 7.04 -21.97
C TRP A 98 -24.55 6.48 -20.59
N LEU A 99 -24.16 7.16 -19.50
CA LEU A 99 -24.51 6.77 -18.13
C LEU A 99 -26.03 6.76 -17.90
N LEU A 100 -26.77 7.73 -18.44
CA LEU A 100 -28.23 7.76 -18.36
C LEU A 100 -28.87 6.61 -19.14
N VAL A 101 -28.36 6.30 -20.33
CA VAL A 101 -28.80 5.13 -21.12
C VAL A 101 -28.51 3.83 -20.37
N LEU A 102 -27.34 3.72 -19.73
CA LEU A 102 -27.01 2.57 -18.89
C LEU A 102 -27.94 2.46 -17.67
N GLN A 103 -28.24 3.56 -17.00
CA GLN A 103 -29.20 3.57 -15.88
C GLN A 103 -30.61 3.19 -16.34
N TYR A 104 -30.98 3.53 -17.56
CA TYR A 104 -32.26 3.14 -18.15
C TYR A 104 -32.31 1.63 -18.47
N ILE A 105 -31.21 1.06 -18.99
CA ILE A 105 -31.12 -0.37 -19.32
C ILE A 105 -30.91 -1.22 -18.04
N TRP A 106 -30.18 -0.70 -17.06
CA TRP A 106 -29.84 -1.34 -15.80
C TRP A 106 -30.07 -0.37 -14.63
N PRO A 107 -31.29 -0.33 -14.06
CA PRO A 107 -31.60 0.58 -12.96
C PRO A 107 -30.75 0.26 -11.73
N ALA A 108 -30.41 1.28 -10.95
CA ALA A 108 -29.59 1.12 -9.75
C ALA A 108 -30.23 0.21 -8.68
N GLU A 109 -31.53 -0.06 -8.79
CA GLU A 109 -32.26 -0.95 -7.88
C GLU A 109 -31.96 -2.44 -8.11
N SER A 110 -31.46 -2.83 -9.28
CA SER A 110 -31.01 -4.21 -9.53
C SER A 110 -29.56 -4.47 -9.10
N ILE A 111 -28.87 -3.44 -8.61
CA ILE A 111 -27.53 -3.57 -8.05
C ILE A 111 -27.71 -3.89 -6.56
N GLU A 112 -27.34 -5.11 -6.17
CA GLU A 112 -27.34 -5.51 -4.77
C GLU A 112 -26.47 -4.53 -3.97
N PRO A 113 -27.04 -3.80 -2.99
CA PRO A 113 -26.25 -2.90 -2.16
C PRO A 113 -25.23 -3.75 -1.40
N ALA A 114 -23.96 -3.37 -1.52
CA ALA A 114 -22.89 -4.05 -0.77
C ALA A 114 -23.24 -4.04 0.72
N GLU A 115 -23.11 -5.20 1.36
CA GLU A 115 -23.32 -5.33 2.80
C GLU A 115 -22.43 -4.29 3.50
N HIS A 116 -23.06 -3.41 4.28
CA HIS A 116 -22.33 -2.38 5.00
C HIS A 116 -21.53 -3.08 6.09
N PHE A 117 -20.25 -3.31 5.82
CA PHE A 117 -19.29 -3.76 6.84
C PHE A 117 -19.19 -2.63 7.86
N GLY A 118 -19.98 -2.75 8.93
CA GLY A 118 -19.95 -1.80 10.05
C GLY A 118 -18.54 -1.71 10.60
N ASP A 119 -18.15 -0.49 10.96
CA ASP A 119 -16.89 -0.18 11.65
C ASP A 119 -16.66 -1.18 12.80
N VAL A 120 -15.77 -2.16 12.60
CA VAL A 120 -15.35 -3.12 13.63
C VAL A 120 -14.39 -2.41 14.60
N LYS A 121 -14.78 -1.25 15.11
CA LYS A 121 -13.99 -0.45 16.07
C LYS A 121 -13.95 -1.08 17.46
N GLY A 122 -14.75 -2.11 17.73
CA GLY A 122 -14.89 -2.72 19.06
C GLY A 122 -14.30 -4.13 19.27
N CYS A 123 -13.96 -4.88 18.21
CA CYS A 123 -13.65 -6.32 18.34
C CYS A 123 -12.18 -6.71 18.09
N LEU A 124 -11.24 -5.76 18.07
CA LEU A 124 -9.81 -6.09 18.17
C LEU A 124 -9.37 -5.97 19.63
N PRO A 125 -9.43 -7.07 20.43
CA PRO A 125 -8.83 -7.08 21.76
C PRO A 125 -7.33 -6.87 21.58
N ASN A 126 -6.83 -5.70 22.01
CA ASN A 126 -5.47 -5.41 22.44
C ASN A 126 -4.37 -6.40 21.95
N LEU A 127 -4.15 -6.49 20.63
CA LEU A 127 -3.01 -7.21 20.05
C LEU A 127 -1.71 -6.38 20.14
N SER A 128 -1.58 -5.52 21.15
CA SER A 128 -0.49 -4.56 21.27
C SER A 128 0.54 -4.88 22.36
N GLN A 129 0.56 -6.08 22.98
CA GLN A 129 1.56 -6.30 24.05
C GLN A 129 2.20 -7.70 24.21
N ASN A 130 1.75 -8.76 23.51
CA ASN A 130 2.20 -10.12 23.85
C ASN A 130 3.14 -10.83 22.85
N ASP A 131 3.60 -10.17 21.78
CA ASP A 131 4.53 -10.80 20.82
C ASP A 131 5.95 -10.98 21.37
N HIS A 132 6.32 -10.27 22.43
CA HIS A 132 7.61 -10.49 23.11
C HIS A 132 7.61 -11.76 23.98
N THR A 133 6.44 -12.25 24.43
CA THR A 133 6.34 -13.41 25.31
C THR A 133 6.23 -14.72 24.52
N ALA A 134 5.61 -14.71 23.33
CA ALA A 134 5.44 -15.92 22.50
C ALA A 134 6.78 -16.45 21.95
N SER A 135 7.72 -15.56 21.63
CA SER A 135 9.04 -15.95 21.12
C SER A 135 9.90 -16.66 22.18
N SER A 136 9.71 -16.35 23.47
CA SER A 136 10.41 -17.01 24.58
C SER A 136 9.92 -18.45 24.82
N LYS A 137 8.62 -18.70 24.65
CA LYS A 137 8.04 -20.04 24.84
C LYS A 137 8.42 -21.01 23.71
N LEU A 138 8.56 -20.53 22.47
CA LEU A 138 8.98 -21.36 21.34
C LEU A 138 10.47 -21.74 21.41
N GLN A 139 11.35 -20.84 21.90
CA GLN A 139 12.77 -21.18 22.08
C GLN A 139 13.00 -22.20 23.21
N SER A 140 12.20 -22.17 24.29
CA SER A 140 12.29 -23.17 25.37
C SER A 140 11.90 -24.60 24.94
N ARG A 141 11.00 -24.75 23.96
CA ARG A 141 10.57 -26.06 23.43
C ARG A 141 11.49 -26.65 22.37
N VAL A 142 12.21 -25.81 21.63
CA VAL A 142 13.19 -26.26 20.63
C VAL A 142 14.48 -26.75 21.31
N SER A 143 14.87 -26.16 22.45
CA SER A 143 16.07 -26.61 23.18
C SER A 143 15.89 -27.94 23.92
N SER A 144 14.65 -28.42 24.13
CA SER A 144 14.38 -29.67 24.85
C SER A 144 14.25 -30.91 23.94
N ASN A 145 14.36 -30.76 22.62
CA ASN A 145 14.04 -31.85 21.68
C ASN A 145 15.17 -32.18 20.70
N THR A 146 16.41 -32.21 21.20
CA THR A 146 17.55 -32.79 20.48
C THR A 146 17.74 -34.24 20.93
N PRO A 147 17.28 -35.26 20.18
CA PRO A 147 17.65 -36.64 20.47
C PRO A 147 19.13 -36.86 20.16
N ARG A 148 19.86 -37.25 21.21
CA ARG A 148 21.22 -37.78 21.19
C ARG A 148 21.21 -39.18 20.55
N LYS A 149 22.10 -39.44 19.58
CA LYS A 149 22.66 -40.75 19.13
C LYS A 149 23.18 -40.57 17.69
N LEU A 150 24.29 -41.14 17.24
CA LEU A 150 25.36 -41.96 17.82
C LEU A 150 26.52 -41.85 16.83
#